data_AF-A0A8C8ACE3-F1
#
_entry.id   AF-A0A8C8ACE3-F1
#
_cell.length_a   1.000
_cell.length_b   1.000
_cell.length_c   1.000
_cell.angle_alpha   90.00
_cell.angle_beta   90.00
_cell.angle_gamma   90.00
#
_symmetry.space_group_name_H-M   'P 1'
#
loop_
_entity.id
_entity.type
_entity.pdbx_description
1 polymer ?
#
loop_
_entity_poly.entity_id
_entity_poly.type
_entity_poly.pdbx_seq_one_letter_code
_entity_poly.pdbx_strand_id
1 'polypeptide(L)'
;MSIVVFLLGNLIGKYSSDLSPAFLLNLPYALPSVSLTQVAEEQRKYLYQRPQDAGLVLLLLLTAAFTFFRGMVVLDCPADSCFEYIYQHEPYLRDPVAYPKVQMLIYMFYVLPFLCLCIYGLVLPGCSWLPDWSLVFAGAIAQAQFAHLGSSLHPRTPFPYQTPEDVWWSFLLTNVLYALGPQLLAYRCLRCPAFFLPATPASLHRGKKHQ
;
A
#
# COMPACT_ATOMS: atom_id res chain seq x y z
N MET A 1 -9.01 10.19 5.17
CA MET A 1 -9.00 9.44 6.45
C MET A 1 -8.42 10.22 7.64
N SER A 2 -8.53 11.55 7.70
CA SER A 2 -8.16 12.29 8.93
C SER A 2 -9.32 12.39 9.93
N ILE A 3 -10.56 12.38 9.44
CA ILE A 3 -11.79 12.54 10.23
C ILE A 3 -12.21 11.27 10.97
N VAL A 4 -12.00 10.08 10.40
CA VAL A 4 -12.40 8.81 11.04
C VAL A 4 -11.54 8.50 12.27
N VAL A 5 -10.23 8.77 12.20
CA VAL A 5 -9.33 8.64 13.36
C VAL A 5 -9.62 9.72 14.40
N PHE A 6 -9.95 10.95 13.96
CA PHE A 6 -10.35 12.03 14.85
C PHE A 6 -11.72 11.77 15.52
N LEU A 7 -12.66 11.15 14.82
CA LEU A 7 -13.98 10.74 15.31
C LEU A 7 -13.87 9.60 16.31
N LEU A 8 -13.09 8.56 15.99
CA LEU A 8 -12.88 7.41 16.87
C LEU A 8 -12.13 7.83 18.15
N GLY A 9 -11.16 8.74 18.04
CA GLY A 9 -10.44 9.32 19.18
C GLY A 9 -11.32 10.18 20.09
N ASN A 10 -12.25 10.95 19.53
CA ASN A 10 -13.21 11.74 20.31
C ASN A 10 -14.32 10.89 20.96
N LEU A 11 -14.73 9.79 20.31
CA LEU A 11 -15.72 8.85 20.84
C LEU A 11 -15.22 8.03 22.04
N ILE A 12 -13.91 7.74 22.10
CA ILE A 12 -13.25 6.90 23.12
C ILE A 12 -12.67 7.72 24.29
N GLY A 13 -12.56 9.05 24.14
CA GLY A 13 -11.99 9.94 25.16
C GLY A 13 -12.95 10.30 26.30
N LYS A 14 -12.38 10.82 27.40
CA LYS A 14 -13.06 11.24 28.65
C LYS A 14 -14.18 12.30 28.47
N TYR A 15 -14.32 12.89 27.28
CA TYR A 15 -15.29 13.95 26.94
C TYR A 15 -16.41 13.50 25.97
N SER A 16 -16.62 12.18 25.81
CA SER A 16 -17.62 11.59 24.90
C SER A 16 -19.07 12.09 25.11
N SER A 17 -19.40 12.63 26.29
CA SER A 17 -20.74 13.12 26.63
C SER A 17 -21.07 14.53 26.12
N ASP A 18 -20.08 15.32 25.69
CA ASP A 18 -20.30 16.69 25.17
C ASP A 18 -20.17 16.70 23.64
N LEU A 19 -21.22 16.21 22.96
CA LEU A 19 -21.33 16.27 21.50
C LEU A 19 -21.60 17.72 21.06
N SER A 20 -20.52 18.48 20.84
CA SER A 20 -20.59 19.85 20.30
C SER A 20 -21.16 19.87 18.87
N PRO A 21 -21.99 20.86 18.50
CA PRO A 21 -22.57 21.02 17.15
C PRO A 21 -21.55 21.12 16.01
N ALA A 22 -20.26 21.31 16.31
CA ALA A 22 -19.17 21.18 15.33
C ALA A 22 -19.06 19.78 14.69
N PHE A 23 -19.61 18.75 15.33
CA PHE A 23 -19.69 17.38 14.78
C PHE A 23 -20.58 17.32 13.52
N LEU A 24 -21.69 18.06 13.51
CA LEU A 24 -22.62 18.13 12.38
C LEU A 24 -22.01 18.84 11.16
N LEU A 25 -21.01 19.69 11.38
CA LEU A 25 -20.29 20.39 10.30
C LEU A 25 -19.36 19.47 9.50
N ASN A 26 -18.94 18.33 10.08
CA ASN A 26 -18.07 17.34 9.43
C ASN A 26 -18.84 16.27 8.63
N LEU A 27 -20.14 16.12 8.89
CA LEU A 27 -21.02 15.21 8.15
C LEU A 27 -21.10 15.49 6.63
N PRO A 28 -21.24 16.75 6.17
CA PRO A 28 -21.31 17.04 4.73
C PRO A 28 -19.99 16.85 3.98
N TYR A 29 -18.85 16.74 4.66
CA TYR A 29 -17.54 16.42 4.04
C TYR A 29 -17.27 14.92 3.88
N ALA A 30 -18.10 14.05 4.48
CA ALA A 30 -17.97 12.60 4.40
C ALA A 30 -18.66 11.98 3.17
N LEU A 31 -19.42 12.77 2.40
CA LEU A 31 -20.10 12.32 1.21
C LEU A 31 -19.62 13.14 0.01
N PRO A 32 -18.62 12.68 -0.76
CA PRO A 32 -18.67 13.00 -2.17
C PRO A 32 -19.94 12.29 -2.66
N SER A 33 -20.95 13.07 -3.03
CA SER A 33 -22.10 12.60 -3.79
C SER A 33 -21.60 12.13 -5.15
N VAL A 34 -20.91 10.98 -5.18
CA VAL A 34 -20.53 10.31 -6.41
C VAL A 34 -21.83 9.86 -7.02
N SER A 35 -22.23 10.51 -8.11
CA SER A 35 -23.44 10.11 -8.80
C SER A 35 -23.22 8.72 -9.41
N LEU A 36 -24.24 7.86 -9.33
CA LEU A 36 -24.20 6.50 -9.89
C LEU A 36 -23.80 6.47 -11.37
N THR A 37 -24.11 7.55 -12.10
CA THR A 37 -23.68 7.76 -13.49
C THR A 37 -22.17 7.89 -13.61
N GLN A 38 -21.51 8.61 -12.71
CA GLN A 38 -20.05 8.74 -12.67
C GLN A 38 -19.36 7.41 -12.32
N VAL A 39 -19.95 6.59 -11.44
CA VAL A 39 -19.44 5.24 -11.14
C VAL A 39 -19.44 4.37 -12.39
N ALA A 40 -20.57 4.30 -13.09
CA ALA A 40 -20.71 3.46 -14.29
C ALA A 40 -19.79 3.91 -15.44
N GLU A 41 -19.61 5.22 -15.62
CA GLU A 41 -18.71 5.77 -16.64
C GLU A 41 -17.25 5.46 -16.34
N GLU A 42 -16.82 5.62 -15.09
CA GLU A 42 -15.46 5.25 -14.71
C GLU A 42 -15.23 3.75 -14.88
N GLN A 43 -16.10 2.89 -14.34
CA GLN A 43 -15.96 1.42 -14.40
C GLN A 43 -15.96 0.85 -15.82
N ARG A 44 -16.54 1.55 -16.80
CA ARG A 44 -16.56 1.13 -18.21
C ARG A 44 -15.20 1.28 -18.91
N LYS A 45 -14.32 2.12 -18.39
CA LYS A 45 -12.99 2.34 -18.98
C LYS A 45 -12.08 1.13 -18.76
N TYR A 46 -11.52 0.61 -19.83
CA TYR A 46 -10.48 -0.43 -19.79
C TYR A 46 -9.14 0.13 -19.25
N LEU A 47 -8.25 -0.76 -18.79
CA LEU A 47 -6.95 -0.38 -18.21
C LEU A 47 -6.10 0.50 -19.16
N TYR A 48 -6.13 0.26 -20.47
CA TYR A 48 -5.39 1.07 -21.46
C TYR A 48 -5.90 2.51 -21.57
N GLN A 49 -7.17 2.75 -21.23
CA GLN A 49 -7.77 4.09 -21.18
C GLN A 49 -7.41 4.83 -19.87
N ARG A 50 -6.65 4.18 -18.98
CA ARG A 50 -6.24 4.68 -17.68
C ARG A 50 -4.74 4.52 -17.47
N PRO A 51 -3.92 5.40 -18.08
CA PRO A 51 -2.47 5.28 -18.00
C PRO A 51 -1.93 5.36 -16.57
N GLN A 52 -2.63 6.08 -15.68
CA GLN A 52 -2.29 6.13 -14.24
C GLN A 52 -2.45 4.76 -13.56
N ASP A 53 -3.55 4.05 -13.84
CA ASP A 53 -3.80 2.72 -13.25
C ASP A 53 -2.84 1.68 -13.84
N ALA A 54 -2.51 1.78 -15.14
CA ALA A 54 -1.50 0.93 -15.77
C ALA A 54 -0.09 1.13 -15.18
N GLY A 55 0.31 2.39 -14.94
CA GLY A 55 1.57 2.70 -14.27
C GLY A 55 1.62 2.18 -12.83
N LEU A 56 0.51 2.28 -12.10
CA LEU A 56 0.39 1.70 -10.76
C LEU A 56 0.49 0.18 -10.77
N VAL A 57 -0.15 -0.50 -11.73
CA VAL A 57 -0.03 -1.96 -11.88
C VAL A 57 1.42 -2.37 -12.14
N LEU A 58 2.12 -1.67 -13.04
CA LEU A 58 3.54 -1.93 -13.30
C LEU A 58 4.38 -1.73 -12.03
N LEU A 59 4.16 -0.63 -11.30
CA LEU A 59 4.88 -0.35 -10.06
C LEU A 59 4.63 -1.42 -8.99
N LEU A 60 3.37 -1.87 -8.84
CA LEU A 60 3.01 -2.93 -7.89
C LEU A 60 3.60 -4.28 -8.29
N LEU A 61 3.70 -4.59 -9.59
CA LEU A 61 4.37 -5.80 -10.08
C LEU A 61 5.87 -5.78 -9.76
N LEU A 62 6.55 -4.66 -10.00
CA LEU A 62 7.95 -4.49 -9.63
C LEU A 62 8.14 -4.60 -8.11
N THR A 63 7.25 -4.00 -7.33
CA THR A 63 7.25 -4.08 -5.86
C THR A 63 7.02 -5.52 -5.38
N ALA A 64 6.12 -6.26 -6.02
CA ALA A 64 5.85 -7.66 -5.70
C ALA A 64 7.06 -8.55 -6.02
N ALA A 65 7.67 -8.39 -7.20
CA ALA A 65 8.88 -9.12 -7.59
C ALA A 65 10.03 -8.86 -6.60
N PHE A 66 10.24 -7.60 -6.21
CA PHE A 66 11.27 -7.24 -5.25
C PHE A 66 10.97 -7.76 -3.83
N THR A 67 9.69 -7.73 -3.40
CA THR A 67 9.25 -8.32 -2.13
C THR A 67 9.55 -9.81 -2.08
N PHE A 68 9.18 -10.52 -3.15
CA PHE A 68 9.44 -11.95 -3.27
C PHE A 68 10.94 -12.24 -3.24
N PHE A 69 11.74 -11.49 -4.00
CA PHE A 69 13.19 -11.61 -4.00
C PHE A 69 13.80 -11.43 -2.61
N ARG A 70 13.44 -10.36 -1.88
CA ARG A 70 13.91 -10.17 -0.50
C ARG A 70 13.47 -11.28 0.46
N GLY A 71 12.28 -11.84 0.25
CA GLY A 71 11.81 -13.02 0.97
C GLY A 71 12.70 -14.24 0.73
N MET A 72 13.06 -14.51 -0.53
CA MET A 72 13.98 -15.59 -0.92
C MET A 72 15.37 -15.40 -0.32
N VAL A 73 15.88 -14.16 -0.30
CA VAL A 73 17.17 -13.81 0.32
C VAL A 73 17.19 -14.22 1.80
N VAL A 74 16.15 -13.88 2.55
CA VAL A 74 16.08 -14.16 3.99
C VAL A 74 15.78 -15.63 4.31
N LEU A 75 15.17 -16.35 3.36
CA LEU A 75 15.00 -17.81 3.43
C LEU A 75 16.27 -18.59 3.03
N ASP A 76 17.42 -17.92 2.92
CA ASP A 76 18.71 -18.50 2.59
C ASP A 76 18.70 -19.25 1.24
N CYS A 77 18.03 -18.68 0.23
CA CYS A 77 18.04 -19.21 -1.12
C CYS A 77 19.48 -19.27 -1.70
N PRO A 78 19.92 -20.41 -2.27
CA PRO A 78 21.30 -20.60 -2.73
C PRO A 78 21.65 -19.90 -4.06
N ALA A 79 20.79 -19.01 -4.57
CA ALA A 79 21.05 -18.31 -5.82
C ALA A 79 22.16 -17.25 -5.66
N ASP A 80 23.04 -17.14 -6.66
CA ASP A 80 24.16 -16.18 -6.64
C ASP A 80 23.67 -14.74 -6.42
N SER A 81 22.56 -14.35 -7.06
CA SER A 81 21.96 -13.03 -6.88
C SER A 81 21.48 -12.76 -5.45
N CYS A 82 21.01 -13.78 -4.74
CA CYS A 82 20.60 -13.65 -3.33
C CYS A 82 21.83 -13.49 -2.43
N PHE A 83 22.90 -14.23 -2.73
CA PHE A 83 24.17 -14.14 -2.02
C PHE A 83 24.80 -12.75 -2.23
N GLU A 84 24.97 -12.29 -3.47
CA GLU A 84 25.51 -10.97 -3.75
C GLU A 84 24.69 -9.87 -3.07
N TYR A 85 23.36 -9.95 -3.11
CA TYR A 85 22.50 -8.96 -2.49
C TYR A 85 22.67 -8.91 -0.95
N ILE A 86 22.68 -10.05 -0.26
CA ILE A 86 22.76 -10.07 1.21
C ILE A 86 24.14 -9.70 1.75
N TYR A 87 25.20 -9.81 0.95
CA TYR A 87 26.56 -9.45 1.37
C TYR A 87 26.96 -8.04 0.94
N GLN A 88 26.57 -7.62 -0.27
CA GLN A 88 27.04 -6.37 -0.87
C GLN A 88 26.01 -5.23 -0.78
N HIS A 89 24.70 -5.53 -0.82
CA HIS A 89 23.65 -4.50 -0.83
C HIS A 89 22.98 -4.31 0.52
N GLU A 90 22.47 -5.40 1.14
CA GLU A 90 21.72 -5.32 2.39
C GLU A 90 22.24 -6.30 3.46
N PRO A 91 23.46 -6.04 3.99
CA PRO A 91 24.04 -6.88 5.03
C PRO A 91 23.24 -6.88 6.33
N TYR A 92 22.39 -5.88 6.55
CA TYR A 92 21.52 -5.79 7.71
C TYR A 92 20.57 -6.99 7.84
N LEU A 93 20.20 -7.63 6.72
CA LEU A 93 19.40 -8.87 6.74
C LEU A 93 20.08 -10.03 7.48
N ARG A 94 21.40 -9.96 7.71
CA ARG A 94 22.17 -10.96 8.45
C ARG A 94 22.30 -10.66 9.95
N ASP A 95 21.70 -9.57 10.43
CA ASP A 95 21.79 -9.17 11.83
C ASP A 95 21.20 -10.24 12.79
N PRO A 96 21.91 -10.62 13.87
CA PRO A 96 21.45 -11.60 14.85
C PRO A 96 20.15 -11.22 15.58
N VAL A 97 19.78 -9.93 15.61
CA VAL A 97 18.56 -9.44 16.28
C VAL A 97 17.27 -9.87 15.56
N ALA A 98 17.38 -10.52 14.40
CA ALA A 98 16.31 -11.14 13.61
C ALA A 98 15.19 -10.21 13.11
N TYR A 99 15.07 -8.98 13.63
CA TYR A 99 14.13 -7.97 13.18
C TYR A 99 14.08 -7.80 11.64
N PRO A 100 15.20 -7.54 10.94
CA PRO A 100 15.18 -7.37 9.49
C PRO A 100 14.75 -8.64 8.75
N LYS A 101 15.11 -9.82 9.25
CA LYS A 101 14.67 -11.11 8.69
C LYS A 101 13.15 -11.27 8.83
N VAL A 102 12.63 -11.09 10.05
CA VAL A 102 11.19 -11.20 10.32
C VAL A 102 10.40 -10.20 9.48
N GLN A 103 10.90 -8.98 9.32
CA GLN A 103 10.25 -7.98 8.47
C GLN A 103 10.13 -8.42 7.00
N MET A 104 11.18 -8.99 6.39
CA MET A 104 11.10 -9.48 5.02
C MET A 104 10.17 -10.68 4.88
N LEU A 105 10.09 -11.55 5.89
CA LEU A 105 9.12 -12.64 5.92
C LEU A 105 7.68 -12.12 6.03
N ILE A 106 7.44 -11.12 6.87
CA ILE A 106 6.12 -10.46 6.95
C ILE A 106 5.75 -9.86 5.60
N TYR A 107 6.70 -9.23 4.91
CA TYR A 107 6.46 -8.72 3.57
C TYR A 107 6.14 -9.84 2.59
N MET A 108 6.89 -10.93 2.59
CA MET A 108 6.64 -12.06 1.69
C MET A 108 5.30 -12.76 1.95
N PHE A 109 4.90 -12.94 3.21
CA PHE A 109 3.69 -13.70 3.56
C PHE A 109 2.42 -12.86 3.62
N TYR A 110 2.50 -11.56 3.92
CA TYR A 110 1.31 -10.70 4.09
C TYR A 110 1.26 -9.56 3.07
N VAL A 111 2.37 -8.88 2.80
CA VAL A 111 2.38 -7.76 1.85
C VAL A 111 2.32 -8.25 0.41
N LEU A 112 3.07 -9.28 0.05
CA LEU A 112 3.06 -9.85 -1.31
C LEU A 112 1.67 -10.31 -1.77
N PRO A 113 0.90 -11.14 -1.03
CA PRO A 113 -0.45 -11.48 -1.46
C PRO A 113 -1.35 -10.25 -1.51
N PHE A 114 -1.16 -9.27 -0.61
CA PHE A 114 -1.89 -8.01 -0.66
C PHE A 114 -1.57 -7.20 -1.92
N LEU A 115 -0.32 -7.14 -2.37
CA LEU A 115 0.07 -6.48 -3.63
C LEU A 115 -0.62 -7.15 -4.84
N CYS A 116 -0.71 -8.48 -4.85
CA CYS A 116 -1.47 -9.22 -5.87
C CYS A 116 -2.97 -8.86 -5.85
N LEU A 117 -3.56 -8.76 -4.66
CA LEU A 117 -4.95 -8.31 -4.49
C LEU A 117 -5.15 -6.86 -4.95
N CYS A 118 -4.16 -5.98 -4.75
CA CYS A 118 -4.20 -4.61 -5.24
C CYS A 118 -4.19 -4.54 -6.77
N ILE A 119 -3.32 -5.33 -7.40
CA ILE A 119 -3.30 -5.45 -8.87
C ILE A 119 -4.64 -5.96 -9.37
N TYR A 120 -5.20 -6.99 -8.74
CA TYR A 120 -6.53 -7.50 -9.05
C TYR A 120 -7.61 -6.41 -8.97
N GLY A 121 -7.65 -5.64 -7.87
CA GLY A 121 -8.66 -4.59 -7.69
C GLY A 121 -8.44 -3.31 -8.52
N LEU A 122 -7.25 -3.13 -9.12
CA LEU A 122 -7.01 -2.11 -10.15
C LEU A 122 -7.47 -2.57 -11.54
N VAL A 123 -7.33 -3.87 -11.83
CA VAL A 123 -7.77 -4.45 -13.11
C VAL A 123 -9.28 -4.63 -13.15
N LEU A 124 -9.89 -5.00 -12.01
CA LEU A 124 -11.33 -5.26 -11.91
C LEU A 124 -12.05 -4.20 -11.05
N PRO A 125 -13.05 -3.49 -11.62
CA PRO A 125 -13.84 -2.52 -10.87
C PRO A 125 -14.65 -3.13 -9.72
N GLY A 126 -15.05 -2.30 -8.76
CA GLY A 126 -16.04 -2.65 -7.73
C GLY A 126 -15.49 -3.32 -6.47
N CYS A 127 -14.17 -3.32 -6.29
CA CYS A 127 -13.51 -3.82 -5.09
C CYS A 127 -13.60 -2.79 -3.93
N SER A 128 -14.72 -2.76 -3.21
CA SER A 128 -14.99 -1.77 -2.16
C SER A 128 -14.09 -1.89 -0.93
N TRP A 129 -13.49 -3.06 -0.71
CA TRP A 129 -12.54 -3.32 0.38
C TRP A 129 -11.15 -2.74 0.10
N LEU A 130 -10.78 -2.53 -1.17
CA LEU A 130 -9.41 -2.16 -1.54
C LEU A 130 -8.97 -0.80 -0.98
N PRO A 131 -9.80 0.28 -1.02
CA PRO A 131 -9.41 1.57 -0.44
C PRO A 131 -9.01 1.49 1.03
N ASP A 132 -9.80 0.83 1.87
CA ASP A 132 -9.55 0.74 3.32
C ASP A 132 -8.25 -0.03 3.61
N TRP A 133 -8.08 -1.18 2.97
CA TRP A 133 -6.87 -1.99 3.13
C TRP A 133 -5.63 -1.30 2.54
N SER A 134 -5.77 -0.58 1.43
CA SER A 134 -4.65 0.17 0.83
C SER A 134 -4.07 1.20 1.81
N LEU A 135 -4.92 1.85 2.61
CA LEU A 135 -4.47 2.82 3.58
C LEU A 135 -3.82 2.18 4.81
N VAL A 136 -4.35 1.06 5.29
CA VAL A 136 -3.73 0.29 6.39
C VAL A 136 -2.33 -0.18 6.00
N PHE A 137 -2.20 -0.80 4.82
CA PHE A 137 -0.91 -1.29 4.33
C PHE A 137 0.05 -0.15 3.97
N ALA A 138 -0.44 0.99 3.47
CA ALA A 138 0.39 2.17 3.26
C ALA A 138 1.01 2.66 4.58
N GLY A 139 0.24 2.73 5.67
CA GLY A 139 0.78 3.08 6.99
C GLY A 139 1.78 2.05 7.52
N ALA A 140 1.43 0.77 7.45
CA ALA A 140 2.29 -0.33 7.91
C ALA A 140 3.63 -0.36 7.16
N ILE A 141 3.60 -0.19 5.84
CA ILE A 141 4.81 -0.19 5.01
C ILE A 141 5.64 1.07 5.27
N ALA A 142 5.02 2.25 5.44
CA ALA A 142 5.75 3.46 5.78
C ALA A 142 6.50 3.32 7.11
N GLN A 143 5.84 2.81 8.15
CA GLN A 143 6.47 2.56 9.46
C GLN A 143 7.60 1.53 9.34
N ALA A 144 7.34 0.39 8.69
CA ALA A 144 8.31 -0.69 8.57
C ALA A 144 9.53 -0.27 7.74
N GLN A 145 9.33 0.51 6.67
CA GLN A 145 10.43 1.04 5.86
C GLN A 145 11.25 2.08 6.63
N PHE A 146 10.60 2.97 7.39
CA PHE A 146 11.31 3.92 8.24
C PHE A 146 12.19 3.22 9.28
N ALA A 147 11.64 2.21 9.97
CA ALA A 147 12.39 1.46 10.97
C ALA A 147 13.53 0.65 10.32
N HIS A 148 13.29 0.00 9.18
CA HIS A 148 14.31 -0.74 8.44
C HIS A 148 15.45 0.18 8.00
N LEU A 149 15.15 1.25 7.25
CA LEU A 149 16.13 2.24 6.79
C LEU A 149 16.93 2.83 7.96
N GLY A 150 16.23 3.25 9.02
CA GLY A 150 16.84 3.83 10.19
C GLY A 150 17.81 2.86 10.86
N SER A 151 17.42 1.61 11.02
CA SER A 151 18.27 0.59 11.63
C SER A 151 19.43 0.14 10.74
N SER A 152 19.24 0.00 9.42
CA SER A 152 20.33 -0.37 8.50
C SER A 152 21.46 0.67 8.46
N LEU A 153 21.13 1.95 8.68
CA LEU A 153 22.07 3.07 8.63
C LEU A 153 22.54 3.54 10.02
N HIS A 154 21.95 3.03 11.10
CA HIS A 154 22.23 3.53 12.44
C HIS A 154 23.67 3.22 12.88
N PRO A 155 24.43 4.17 13.46
CA PRO A 155 25.78 3.93 13.98
C PRO A 155 25.90 2.89 15.11
N ARG A 156 24.77 2.36 15.61
CA ARG A 156 24.73 1.36 16.68
C ARG A 156 24.53 -0.05 16.12
N THR A 157 24.20 -0.15 14.83
CA THR A 157 24.14 -1.42 14.12
C THR A 157 25.58 -1.90 13.92
N PRO A 158 25.90 -3.15 14.26
CA PRO A 158 27.27 -3.64 14.17
C PRO A 158 27.82 -3.49 12.75
N PHE A 159 29.08 -3.05 12.64
CA PHE A 159 29.74 -2.73 11.36
C PHE A 159 29.55 -3.80 10.25
N PRO A 160 29.62 -5.12 10.51
CA PRO A 160 29.41 -6.14 9.47
C PRO A 160 27.99 -6.19 8.87
N TYR A 161 27.02 -5.56 9.52
CA TYR A 161 25.59 -5.55 9.15
C TYR A 161 25.10 -4.16 8.74
N GLN A 162 25.89 -3.11 8.95
CA GLN A 162 25.54 -1.77 8.52
C GLN A 162 25.61 -1.67 6.99
N THR A 163 24.70 -0.93 6.37
CA THR A 163 24.74 -0.72 4.91
C THR A 163 26.04 0.00 4.52
N PRO A 164 26.84 -0.54 3.58
CA PRO A 164 28.07 0.10 3.11
C PRO A 164 27.82 1.44 2.41
N GLU A 165 28.72 2.41 2.58
CA GLU A 165 28.55 3.78 2.06
C GLU A 165 28.48 3.83 0.53
N ASP A 166 29.18 2.92 -0.16
CA ASP A 166 29.22 2.81 -1.62
C ASP A 166 27.85 2.44 -2.22
N VAL A 167 26.98 1.77 -1.45
CA VAL A 167 25.64 1.35 -1.91
C VAL A 167 24.50 2.15 -1.25
N TRP A 168 24.79 3.18 -0.45
CA TRP A 168 23.74 3.96 0.22
C TRP A 168 22.68 4.52 -0.72
N TRP A 169 23.09 5.03 -1.88
CA TRP A 169 22.14 5.62 -2.82
C TRP A 169 21.23 4.59 -3.46
N SER A 170 21.76 3.42 -3.85
CA SER A 170 20.94 2.34 -4.41
C SER A 170 20.01 1.76 -3.34
N PHE A 171 20.50 1.58 -2.12
CA PHE A 171 19.71 1.14 -0.97
C PHE A 171 18.57 2.13 -0.64
N LEU A 172 18.87 3.42 -0.50
CA LEU A 172 17.84 4.42 -0.21
C LEU A 172 16.81 4.52 -1.35
N LEU A 173 17.28 4.56 -2.60
CA LEU A 173 16.40 4.67 -3.76
C LEU A 173 15.44 3.49 -3.85
N THR A 174 15.94 2.26 -3.71
CA THR A 174 15.11 1.05 -3.80
C THR A 174 14.07 0.98 -2.67
N ASN A 175 14.46 1.32 -1.44
CA ASN A 175 13.53 1.32 -0.30
C ASN A 175 12.50 2.46 -0.37
N VAL A 176 12.88 3.64 -0.86
CA VAL A 176 11.92 4.74 -1.10
C VAL A 176 10.95 4.38 -2.21
N LEU A 177 11.43 3.84 -3.34
CA LEU A 177 10.57 3.35 -4.42
C LEU A 177 9.61 2.26 -3.94
N TYR A 178 10.10 1.35 -3.09
CA TYR A 178 9.27 0.34 -2.45
C TYR A 178 8.16 0.93 -1.59
N ALA A 179 8.50 1.93 -0.77
CA ALA A 179 7.53 2.60 0.09
C ALA A 179 6.47 3.38 -0.71
N LEU A 180 6.84 3.92 -1.88
CA LEU A 180 5.97 4.76 -2.71
C LEU A 180 4.78 4.01 -3.31
N GLY A 181 4.94 2.75 -3.74
CA GLY A 181 3.88 1.98 -4.39
C GLY A 181 2.55 1.97 -3.60
N PRO A 182 2.56 1.51 -2.34
CA PRO A 182 1.39 1.54 -1.46
C PRO A 182 0.82 2.94 -1.20
N GLN A 183 1.67 3.98 -1.09
CA GLN A 183 1.20 5.35 -0.89
C GLN A 183 0.45 5.88 -2.12
N LEU A 184 1.00 5.65 -3.31
CA LEU A 184 0.39 6.08 -4.57
C LEU A 184 -0.93 5.34 -4.83
N LEU A 185 -1.00 4.06 -4.45
CA LEU A 185 -2.25 3.30 -4.48
C LEU A 185 -3.30 3.90 -3.54
N ALA A 186 -2.94 4.14 -2.27
CA ALA A 186 -3.86 4.75 -1.31
C ALA A 186 -4.33 6.13 -1.78
N TYR A 187 -3.42 6.95 -2.31
CA TYR A 187 -3.77 8.23 -2.92
C TYR A 187 -4.74 8.08 -4.10
N ARG A 188 -4.52 7.10 -4.98
CA ARG A 188 -5.42 6.80 -6.11
C ARG A 188 -6.81 6.35 -5.65
N CYS A 189 -6.88 5.55 -4.59
CA CYS A 189 -8.15 5.12 -3.98
C CYS A 189 -8.92 6.29 -3.39
N LEU A 190 -8.23 7.24 -2.74
CA LEU A 190 -8.85 8.43 -2.16
C LEU A 190 -9.30 9.46 -3.22
N ARG A 191 -8.55 9.59 -4.32
CA ARG A 191 -8.83 10.59 -5.36
C ARG A 191 -10.05 10.25 -6.21
N CYS A 192 -10.22 8.96 -6.57
CA CYS A 192 -11.37 8.50 -7.35
C CYS A 192 -11.97 7.23 -6.71
N PRO A 193 -12.72 7.37 -5.60
CA PRO A 193 -13.33 6.24 -4.90
C PRO A 193 -14.43 5.57 -5.74
N ALA A 194 -15.03 6.30 -6.68
CA ALA A 194 -16.09 5.84 -7.57
C ALA A 194 -15.79 4.50 -8.27
N PHE A 195 -14.55 4.29 -8.71
CA PHE A 195 -14.16 3.07 -9.42
C PHE A 195 -14.28 1.80 -8.55
N PHE A 196 -14.04 1.93 -7.25
CA PHE A 196 -14.00 0.82 -6.30
C PHE A 196 -15.37 0.51 -5.70
N LEU A 197 -16.38 1.36 -5.90
CA LEU A 197 -17.72 1.14 -5.35
C LEU A 197 -18.46 0.02 -6.11
N PRO A 198 -19.28 -0.80 -5.44
CA PRO A 198 -20.08 -1.83 -6.11
C PRO A 198 -21.07 -1.18 -7.08
N ALA A 199 -21.21 -1.73 -8.29
CA ALA A 199 -22.27 -1.30 -9.20
C ALA A 199 -23.63 -1.76 -8.66
N THR A 200 -24.55 -0.82 -8.40
CA THR A 200 -25.92 -1.17 -7.97
C THR A 200 -26.68 -1.80 -9.16
N PRO A 201 -27.43 -2.90 -8.98
CA PRO A 201 -28.07 -3.68 -10.06
C PRO A 201 -29.10 -2.93 -10.94
N ALA A 202 -29.41 -1.66 -10.65
CA ALA A 202 -30.33 -0.85 -11.45
C ALA A 202 -29.85 -0.59 -12.89
N SER A 203 -28.54 -0.71 -13.17
CA SER A 203 -27.99 -0.55 -14.52
C SER A 203 -28.24 -1.77 -15.44
N LEU A 204 -28.52 -2.96 -14.88
CA LEU A 204 -28.78 -4.17 -15.68
C LEU A 204 -30.18 -4.17 -16.33
N HIS A 205 -31.14 -3.45 -15.72
CA HIS A 205 -32.52 -3.41 -16.22
C HIS A 205 -32.76 -2.39 -17.34
N ARG A 206 -31.86 -1.41 -17.55
CA ARG A 206 -32.02 -0.41 -18.61
C ARG A 206 -31.56 -0.91 -19.98
N GLY A 207 -30.64 -1.88 -20.03
CA GLY A 207 -30.17 -2.50 -21.28
C GLY A 207 -31.17 -3.46 -21.92
N LYS A 208 -32.09 -4.05 -21.13
CA LYS A 208 -33.10 -5.00 -21.64
C LYS A 208 -34.41 -4.35 -22.11
N LYS A 209 -34.59 -3.03 -21.96
CA LYS A 209 -35.81 -2.34 -22.42
C LYS A 209 -35.68 -1.67 -23.79
N HIS A 210 -34.55 -1.85 -24.48
CA HIS A 210 -34.30 -1.30 -25.83
C HIS A 210 -33.90 -2.36 -26.86
N GLN A 211 -34.34 -3.61 -26.65
CA GLN A 211 -34.35 -4.65 -27.70
C GLN A 211 -35.79 -5.12 -27.91
#